data_AF-A0A9W8UZP8-F1
#
_entry.id   AF-A0A9W8UZP8-F1
#
_cell.length_a   1.000
_cell.length_b   1.000
_cell.length_c   1.000
_cell.angle_alpha   90.00
_cell.angle_beta   90.00
_cell.angle_gamma   90.00
#
_symmetry.space_group_name_H-M   'P 1'
#
loop_
_entity.id
_entity.type
_entity.pdbx_description
1 polymer ?
#
loop_
_entity_poly.entity_id
_entity_poly.type
_entity_poly.pdbx_seq_one_letter_code
_entity_poly.pdbx_strand_id
1 'polypeptide(L)'
;MTTEKFQNGNDLEGGQLNAIESVRSAANITMSSELFEKLYLSPPNAVKGDLRNTFGNPTPMGLIGFLLSLMPFSCDLMGWRGAGGFGAATIPVYFFMGGFLMVLSGILEWVLGNSFPSIVFCSLGCFWLSLGGILNPSFGAFSFYAPADAKSSAEGLAARGFNASLGACLFVTCFAGWYILVAMMLAILDFPVQLPIGDLSTVVVRGRRSRANQG
;
A
#
# COMPACT_ATOMS: atom_id res chain seq x y z
N MET A 1 -49.63 58.12 28.39
CA MET A 1 -50.61 57.39 27.55
C MET A 1 -49.85 56.87 26.35
N THR A 2 -49.31 55.66 26.48
CA THR A 2 -48.40 55.00 25.53
C THR A 2 -49.21 54.34 24.43
N THR A 3 -48.95 54.73 23.18
CA THR A 3 -49.48 54.09 21.98
C THR A 3 -48.72 52.80 21.70
N GLU A 4 -49.36 51.65 21.92
CA GLU A 4 -48.90 50.35 21.41
C GLU A 4 -48.85 50.41 19.88
N LYS A 5 -47.64 50.25 19.32
CA LYS A 5 -47.47 49.96 17.90
C LYS A 5 -47.74 48.47 17.71
N PHE A 6 -48.84 48.16 17.02
CA PHE A 6 -49.07 46.86 16.39
C PHE A 6 -47.85 46.50 15.51
N GLN A 7 -46.99 45.62 16.02
CA GLN A 7 -45.96 44.97 15.21
C GLN A 7 -46.63 43.89 14.36
N ASN A 8 -46.88 44.32 13.12
CA ASN A 8 -47.10 43.59 11.88
C ASN A 8 -46.84 42.07 11.93
N GLY A 9 -47.88 41.27 11.66
CA GLY A 9 -47.78 39.82 11.48
C GLY A 9 -46.99 39.35 10.24
N ASN A 10 -46.35 40.27 9.51
CA ASN A 10 -45.66 40.00 8.24
C ASN A 10 -44.21 39.51 8.43
N ASP A 11 -43.64 39.71 9.63
CA ASP A 11 -42.22 39.42 9.90
C ASP A 11 -41.99 37.92 10.15
N LEU A 12 -43.01 37.24 10.70
CA LEU A 12 -43.02 35.79 10.95
C LEU A 12 -43.26 35.00 9.66
N GLU A 13 -44.14 35.50 8.78
CA GLU A 13 -44.36 34.91 7.45
C GLU A 13 -43.12 35.04 6.56
N GLY A 14 -42.44 36.20 6.55
CA GLY A 14 -41.23 36.40 5.73
C GLY A 14 -40.07 35.48 6.10
N GLY A 15 -39.85 35.22 7.40
CA GLY A 15 -38.84 34.27 7.86
C GLY A 15 -39.17 32.81 7.51
N GLN A 16 -40.45 32.46 7.58
CA GLN A 16 -40.94 31.11 7.27
C GLN A 16 -40.94 30.84 5.76
N LEU A 17 -41.23 31.85 4.94
CA LEU A 17 -41.12 31.79 3.48
C LEU A 17 -39.67 31.60 3.03
N ASN A 18 -38.72 32.34 3.61
CA ASN A 18 -37.29 32.16 3.35
C ASN A 18 -36.77 30.78 3.78
N ALA A 19 -37.27 30.25 4.92
CA ALA A 19 -36.93 28.91 5.37
C ALA A 19 -37.50 27.83 4.44
N ILE A 20 -38.75 27.97 3.97
CA ILE A 20 -39.38 27.07 3.01
C ILE A 20 -38.69 27.14 1.63
N GLU A 21 -38.22 28.32 1.21
CA GLU A 21 -37.45 28.49 -0.02
C GLU A 21 -36.05 27.86 0.07
N SER A 22 -35.39 27.95 1.23
CA SER A 22 -34.12 27.26 1.49
C SER A 22 -34.27 25.73 1.50
N VAL A 23 -35.38 25.21 2.02
CA VAL A 23 -35.72 23.78 2.02
C VAL A 23 -36.12 23.31 0.62
N ARG A 24 -36.84 24.14 -0.16
CA ARG A 24 -37.11 23.88 -1.59
C ARG A 24 -35.85 23.91 -2.43
N SER A 25 -34.91 24.80 -2.13
CA SER A 25 -33.60 24.89 -2.80
C SER A 25 -32.73 23.66 -2.48
N ALA A 26 -32.81 23.13 -1.25
CA ALA A 26 -32.16 21.88 -0.86
C ALA A 26 -32.87 20.61 -1.39
N ALA A 27 -34.20 20.66 -1.56
CA ALA A 27 -35.02 19.54 -2.04
C ALA A 27 -35.12 19.45 -3.57
N ASN A 28 -34.74 20.51 -4.28
CA ASN A 28 -34.79 20.58 -5.74
C ASN A 28 -33.40 20.78 -6.34
N ILE A 29 -32.45 19.92 -5.96
CA ILE A 29 -31.26 19.72 -6.77
C ILE A 29 -31.68 18.80 -7.91
N THR A 30 -32.13 19.37 -9.04
CA THR A 30 -32.10 18.66 -10.32
C THR A 30 -30.63 18.41 -10.65
N MET A 31 -30.05 17.35 -10.11
CA MET A 31 -28.73 16.90 -10.51
C MET A 31 -28.82 16.51 -11.99
N SER A 32 -27.97 17.12 -12.83
CA SER A 32 -27.81 16.60 -14.20
C SER A 32 -27.28 15.17 -14.11
N SER A 33 -27.56 14.34 -15.13
CA SER A 33 -27.05 12.96 -15.18
C SER A 33 -25.55 12.93 -14.92
N GLU A 34 -24.78 13.89 -15.43
CA GLU A 34 -23.34 14.00 -15.22
C GLU A 34 -22.93 14.35 -13.78
N LEU A 35 -23.73 15.12 -13.03
CA LEU A 35 -23.44 15.44 -11.62
C LEU A 35 -23.82 14.29 -10.70
N PHE A 36 -24.94 13.62 -10.96
CA PHE A 36 -25.31 12.38 -10.28
C PHE A 36 -24.29 11.29 -10.57
N GLU A 37 -23.87 11.16 -11.82
CA GLU A 37 -22.85 10.24 -12.28
C GLU A 37 -21.47 10.59 -11.68
N LYS A 38 -21.05 11.86 -11.62
CA LYS A 38 -19.83 12.24 -10.88
C LYS A 38 -19.95 11.98 -9.38
N LEU A 39 -21.10 12.25 -8.76
CA LEU A 39 -21.30 12.05 -7.32
C LEU A 39 -21.32 10.56 -6.95
N TYR A 40 -21.77 9.70 -7.87
CA TYR A 40 -21.87 8.25 -7.68
C TYR A 40 -20.63 7.48 -8.18
N LEU A 41 -20.00 7.92 -9.28
CA LEU A 41 -18.80 7.31 -9.87
C LEU A 41 -17.49 7.87 -9.32
N SER A 42 -17.50 9.05 -8.71
CA SER A 42 -16.31 9.73 -8.19
C SER A 42 -16.66 10.60 -6.98
N PRO A 43 -16.98 9.99 -5.82
CA PRO A 43 -17.23 10.77 -4.61
C PRO A 43 -16.06 11.75 -4.39
N PRO A 44 -16.32 13.03 -4.05
CA PRO A 44 -15.27 14.02 -3.87
C PRO A 44 -14.33 13.53 -2.77
N ASN A 45 -13.18 12.99 -3.18
CA ASN A 45 -12.15 12.63 -2.25
C ASN A 45 -11.61 13.97 -1.72
N ALA A 46 -11.97 14.31 -0.48
CA ALA A 46 -11.62 15.58 0.15
C ALA A 46 -10.13 15.64 0.54
N VAL A 47 -9.25 15.20 -0.36
CA VAL A 47 -7.81 15.33 -0.23
C VAL A 47 -7.43 16.62 -0.96
N LYS A 48 -7.12 17.68 -0.21
CA LYS A 48 -6.57 18.91 -0.77
C LYS A 48 -5.23 18.58 -1.42
N GLY A 49 -5.23 18.41 -2.74
CA GLY A 49 -4.02 18.25 -3.52
C GLY A 49 -4.30 17.56 -4.84
N ASP A 50 -4.19 18.30 -5.94
CA ASP A 50 -4.28 17.78 -7.31
C ASP A 50 -2.99 17.03 -7.71
N LEU A 51 -2.39 16.29 -6.75
CA LEU A 51 -1.11 15.60 -6.94
C LEU A 51 -1.21 14.51 -7.99
N ARG A 52 -2.38 13.86 -8.13
CA ARG A 52 -2.64 12.88 -9.20
C ARG A 52 -2.71 13.52 -10.59
N ASN A 53 -2.95 14.84 -10.69
CA ASN A 53 -2.87 15.61 -11.93
C ASN A 53 -1.48 16.23 -12.16
N THR A 54 -0.65 16.28 -11.11
CA THR A 54 0.70 16.87 -11.16
C THR A 54 1.80 15.83 -11.40
N PHE A 55 1.63 14.61 -10.88
CA PHE A 55 2.60 13.52 -10.98
C PHE A 55 2.02 12.31 -11.73
N GLY A 56 2.87 11.58 -12.47
CA GLY A 56 2.48 10.35 -13.15
C GLY A 56 2.22 9.19 -12.18
N ASN A 57 1.49 8.16 -12.65
CA ASN A 57 1.20 6.96 -11.86
C ASN A 57 2.46 6.07 -11.73
N PRO A 58 2.99 5.85 -10.51
CA PRO A 58 4.19 5.05 -10.30
C PRO A 58 3.92 3.54 -10.21
N THR A 59 2.67 3.09 -10.04
CA THR A 59 2.31 1.65 -9.94
C THR A 59 2.95 0.78 -11.02
N PRO A 60 2.93 1.14 -12.33
CA PRO A 60 3.56 0.33 -13.36
C PRO A 60 5.07 0.16 -13.15
N MET A 61 5.74 1.17 -12.61
CA MET A 61 7.17 1.12 -12.28
C MET A 61 7.45 0.07 -11.19
N GLY A 62 6.63 0.04 -10.14
CA GLY A 62 6.71 -0.99 -9.10
C GLY A 62 6.47 -2.40 -9.64
N LEU A 63 5.47 -2.57 -10.51
CA LEU A 63 5.18 -3.87 -11.16
C LEU A 63 6.31 -4.35 -12.06
N ILE A 64 6.92 -3.45 -12.84
CA ILE A 64 8.09 -3.76 -13.68
C ILE A 64 9.27 -4.19 -12.79
N GLY A 65 9.52 -3.50 -11.69
CA GLY A 65 10.56 -3.86 -10.72
C GLY A 65 10.38 -5.29 -10.17
N PHE A 66 9.14 -5.64 -9.83
CA PHE A 66 8.79 -6.98 -9.36
C PHE A 66 8.98 -8.04 -10.45
N LEU A 67 8.45 -7.82 -11.66
CA LEU A 67 8.49 -8.81 -12.74
C LEU A 67 9.92 -9.07 -13.23
N LEU A 68 10.72 -8.01 -13.38
CA LEU A 68 12.09 -8.11 -13.88
C LEU A 68 13.06 -8.70 -12.86
N SER A 69 12.71 -8.73 -11.57
CA SER A 69 13.49 -9.45 -10.55
C SER A 69 13.01 -10.90 -10.36
N LEU A 70 11.70 -11.14 -10.42
CA LEU A 70 11.12 -12.48 -10.24
C LEU A 70 11.44 -13.44 -11.39
N MET A 71 11.42 -12.97 -12.64
CA MET A 71 11.64 -13.85 -13.79
C MET A 71 13.07 -14.43 -13.81
N PRO A 72 14.16 -13.64 -13.68
CA PRO A 72 15.51 -14.19 -13.59
C PRO A 72 15.70 -15.11 -12.38
N PHE A 73 15.15 -14.75 -11.22
CA PHE A 73 15.22 -15.60 -10.02
C PHE A 73 14.55 -16.96 -10.26
N SER A 74 13.39 -16.98 -10.92
CA SER A 74 12.69 -18.22 -11.27
C SER A 74 13.51 -19.07 -12.24
N CYS A 75 14.13 -18.46 -13.25
CA CYS A 75 15.03 -19.14 -14.19
C CYS A 75 16.24 -19.75 -13.47
N ASP A 76 16.85 -19.02 -12.54
CA ASP A 76 17.99 -19.48 -11.74
C ASP A 76 17.62 -20.66 -10.84
N LEU A 77 16.46 -20.62 -10.18
CA LEU A 77 15.96 -21.71 -9.32
C LEU A 77 15.60 -22.98 -10.11
N MET A 78 15.08 -22.83 -11.34
CA MET A 78 14.74 -23.96 -12.21
C MET A 78 15.94 -24.57 -12.93
N GLY A 79 17.12 -23.95 -12.84
CA GLY A 79 18.28 -24.38 -13.62
C GLY A 79 18.11 -24.14 -15.13
N TRP A 80 17.27 -23.18 -15.53
CA TRP A 80 16.80 -23.03 -16.90
C TRP A 80 17.96 -22.84 -17.88
N ARG A 81 18.15 -23.79 -18.81
CA ARG A 81 19.26 -23.79 -19.78
C ARG A 81 20.66 -23.63 -19.14
N GLY A 82 20.85 -24.13 -17.93
CA GLY A 82 22.10 -23.97 -17.19
C GLY A 82 22.25 -22.63 -16.45
N ALA A 83 21.17 -21.85 -16.34
CA ALA A 83 21.08 -20.76 -15.35
C ALA A 83 21.26 -21.34 -13.94
N GLY A 84 21.85 -20.58 -13.02
CA GLY A 84 22.23 -21.09 -11.71
C GLY A 84 23.36 -20.30 -11.06
N GLY A 85 24.20 -20.98 -10.28
CA GLY A 85 25.27 -20.31 -9.51
C GLY A 85 24.72 -19.39 -8.43
N PHE A 86 23.57 -19.77 -7.84
CA PHE A 86 22.85 -19.02 -6.82
C PHE A 86 22.52 -17.56 -7.22
N GLY A 87 22.39 -17.31 -8.53
CA GLY A 87 22.03 -15.99 -9.04
C GLY A 87 23.15 -14.96 -8.93
N ALA A 88 24.43 -15.37 -8.93
CA ALA A 88 25.56 -14.43 -8.86
C ALA A 88 25.49 -13.33 -9.95
N ALA A 89 25.04 -13.69 -11.16
CA ALA A 89 24.85 -12.75 -12.27
C ALA A 89 23.60 -11.85 -12.10
N THR A 90 22.61 -12.30 -11.32
CA THR A 90 21.32 -11.63 -11.13
C THR A 90 21.27 -10.76 -9.86
N ILE A 91 22.29 -10.81 -9.00
CA ILE A 91 22.43 -9.94 -7.80
C ILE A 91 22.15 -8.45 -8.10
N PRO A 92 22.72 -7.83 -9.16
CA PRO A 92 22.44 -6.42 -9.45
C PRO A 92 20.96 -6.16 -9.78
N VAL A 93 20.28 -7.13 -10.40
CA VAL A 93 18.85 -7.04 -10.71
C VAL A 93 18.02 -7.00 -9.42
N TYR A 94 18.39 -7.76 -8.39
CA TYR A 94 17.74 -7.70 -7.09
C TYR A 94 17.91 -6.34 -6.41
N PHE A 95 19.10 -5.74 -6.50
CA PHE A 95 19.35 -4.44 -5.88
C PHE A 95 18.65 -3.28 -6.60
N PHE A 96 18.79 -3.18 -7.91
CA PHE A 96 18.35 -1.99 -8.64
C PHE A 96 16.90 -2.11 -9.12
N MET A 97 16.51 -3.28 -9.61
CA MET A 97 15.19 -3.48 -10.21
C MET A 97 14.17 -3.95 -9.19
N GLY A 98 14.45 -5.07 -8.50
CA GLY A 98 13.58 -5.56 -7.44
C GLY A 98 13.59 -4.66 -6.20
N GLY A 99 14.73 -4.06 -5.88
CA GLY A 99 14.91 -3.24 -4.69
C GLY A 99 14.62 -1.76 -4.90
N PHE A 100 15.62 -1.03 -5.40
CA PHE A 100 15.60 0.42 -5.50
C PHE A 100 14.40 0.96 -6.29
N LEU A 101 14.16 0.45 -7.49
CA LEU A 101 13.06 0.91 -8.34
C LEU A 101 11.69 0.69 -7.67
N MET A 102 11.52 -0.44 -6.98
CA MET A 102 10.25 -0.78 -6.35
C MET A 102 10.02 -0.03 -5.04
N VAL A 103 11.06 0.17 -4.23
CA VAL A 103 10.99 1.06 -3.05
C VAL A 103 10.70 2.50 -3.49
N LEU A 104 11.34 2.99 -4.54
CA LEU A 104 11.06 4.30 -5.11
C LEU A 104 9.60 4.41 -5.55
N SER A 105 9.08 3.39 -6.23
CA SER A 105 7.65 3.32 -6.59
C SER A 105 6.75 3.41 -5.36
N GLY A 106 7.08 2.67 -4.29
CA GLY A 106 6.30 2.70 -3.05
C GLY A 106 6.32 4.07 -2.35
N ILE A 107 7.45 4.77 -2.38
CA ILE A 107 7.56 6.15 -1.87
C ILE A 107 6.72 7.12 -2.72
N LEU A 108 6.75 6.99 -4.04
CA LEU A 108 5.95 7.84 -4.93
C LEU A 108 4.44 7.58 -4.78
N GLU A 109 4.03 6.32 -4.58
CA GLU A 109 2.63 5.99 -4.24
C GLU A 109 2.19 6.62 -2.92
N TRP A 110 3.08 6.67 -1.92
CA TRP A 110 2.80 7.34 -0.66
C TRP A 110 2.57 8.85 -0.84
N VAL A 111 3.41 9.50 -1.65
CA VAL A 111 3.29 10.93 -1.99
C VAL A 111 1.96 11.23 -2.69
N LEU A 112 1.46 10.30 -3.53
CA LEU A 112 0.16 10.41 -4.18
C LEU A 112 -1.04 10.11 -3.26
N GLY A 113 -0.80 9.69 -2.01
CA GLY A 113 -1.83 9.32 -1.04
C GLY A 113 -2.30 7.87 -1.14
N ASN A 114 -1.71 7.06 -2.01
CA ASN A 114 -2.05 5.65 -2.18
C ASN A 114 -1.27 4.79 -1.16
N SER A 115 -1.82 4.71 0.06
CA SER A 115 -1.17 4.01 1.17
C SER A 115 -1.02 2.50 0.95
N PHE A 116 -2.01 1.87 0.30
CA PHE A 116 -2.00 0.44 0.05
C PHE A 116 -0.85 -0.01 -0.88
N PRO A 117 -0.77 0.44 -2.15
CA PRO A 117 0.31 0.03 -3.04
C PRO A 117 1.68 0.53 -2.55
N SER A 118 1.73 1.64 -1.82
CA SER A 118 2.97 2.10 -1.18
C SER A 118 3.58 1.05 -0.26
N ILE A 119 2.79 0.52 0.69
CA ILE A 119 3.26 -0.49 1.65
C ILE A 119 3.66 -1.78 0.93
N VAL A 120 2.88 -2.19 -0.07
CA VAL A 120 3.16 -3.40 -0.86
C VAL A 120 4.50 -3.27 -1.60
N PHE A 121 4.71 -2.19 -2.35
CA PHE A 121 5.94 -2.01 -3.13
C PHE A 121 7.17 -1.76 -2.24
N CYS A 122 7.03 -1.01 -1.15
CA CYS A 122 8.12 -0.83 -0.19
C CYS A 122 8.53 -2.15 0.49
N SER A 123 7.55 -2.94 0.96
CA SER A 123 7.83 -4.22 1.64
C SER A 123 8.44 -5.26 0.70
N LEU A 124 7.88 -5.44 -0.49
CA LEU A 124 8.45 -6.32 -1.51
C LEU A 124 9.82 -5.81 -1.99
N GLY A 125 10.05 -4.48 -2.02
CA GLY A 125 11.32 -3.90 -2.45
C GLY A 125 12.43 -4.16 -1.44
N CYS A 126 12.13 -4.00 -0.16
CA CYS A 126 13.02 -4.38 0.92
C CYS A 126 13.30 -5.88 0.95
N PHE A 127 12.34 -6.73 0.58
CA PHE A 127 12.58 -8.16 0.41
C PHE A 127 13.65 -8.45 -0.66
N TRP A 128 13.55 -7.84 -1.84
CA TRP A 128 14.56 -8.03 -2.90
C TRP A 128 15.93 -7.45 -2.53
N LEU A 129 15.99 -6.30 -1.84
CA LEU A 129 17.24 -5.77 -1.30
C LEU A 129 17.88 -6.73 -0.29
N SER A 130 17.07 -7.34 0.57
CA SER A 130 17.55 -8.31 1.57
C SER A 130 18.09 -9.57 0.88
N LEU A 131 17.36 -10.09 -0.11
CA LEU A 131 17.80 -11.24 -0.90
C LEU A 131 19.10 -10.95 -1.66
N GLY A 132 19.19 -9.77 -2.28
CA GLY A 132 20.42 -9.29 -2.92
C GLY A 132 21.59 -9.20 -1.94
N GLY A 133 21.37 -8.72 -0.73
CA GLY A 133 22.37 -8.66 0.34
C GLY A 133 22.85 -10.04 0.79
N ILE A 134 21.95 -11.00 0.96
CA ILE A 134 22.28 -12.37 1.37
C ILE A 134 23.19 -13.05 0.33
N LEU A 135 22.90 -12.86 -0.96
CA LEU A 135 23.63 -13.49 -2.06
C LEU A 135 24.91 -12.73 -2.43
N ASN A 136 25.03 -11.45 -2.06
CA ASN A 136 26.20 -10.64 -2.35
C ASN A 136 27.43 -11.10 -1.55
N PRO A 137 28.53 -11.52 -2.22
CA PRO A 137 29.75 -11.96 -1.54
C PRO A 137 30.33 -10.93 -0.55
N SER A 138 30.15 -9.63 -0.82
CA SER A 138 30.67 -8.55 0.03
C SER A 138 30.00 -8.48 1.41
N PHE A 139 28.77 -8.99 1.54
CA PHE A 139 28.07 -9.05 2.83
C PHE A 139 28.52 -10.25 3.68
N GLY A 140 29.15 -11.26 3.06
CA GLY A 140 29.69 -12.42 3.76
C GLY A 140 28.64 -13.30 4.46
N ALA A 141 27.34 -13.15 4.18
CA ALA A 141 26.29 -13.88 4.90
C ALA A 141 26.43 -15.41 4.79
N PHE A 142 26.81 -15.91 3.61
CA PHE A 142 27.02 -17.34 3.37
C PHE A 142 28.41 -17.84 3.80
N SER A 143 29.39 -16.96 4.01
CA SER A 143 30.76 -17.40 4.32
C SER A 143 30.87 -18.08 5.69
N PHE A 144 30.01 -17.69 6.63
CA PHE A 144 29.89 -18.32 7.95
C PHE A 144 29.37 -19.77 7.92
N TYR A 145 28.79 -20.19 6.80
CA TYR A 145 28.28 -21.55 6.61
C TYR A 145 29.25 -22.43 5.81
N ALA A 146 30.39 -21.89 5.35
CA ALA A 146 31.40 -22.66 4.64
C ALA A 146 32.06 -23.69 5.59
N PRO A 147 32.23 -24.95 5.17
CA PRO A 147 32.99 -25.96 5.91
C PRO A 147 34.42 -25.50 6.23
N ALA A 148 35.01 -26.05 7.29
CA ALA A 148 36.38 -25.70 7.70
C ALA A 148 37.44 -26.07 6.64
N ASP A 149 37.14 -27.02 5.76
CA ASP A 149 37.96 -27.48 4.63
C ASP A 149 37.59 -26.83 3.29
N ALA A 150 36.68 -25.85 3.28
CA ALA A 150 36.23 -25.19 2.06
C ALA A 150 37.37 -24.42 1.37
N LYS A 151 37.46 -24.58 0.04
CA LYS A 151 38.45 -23.88 -0.81
C LYS A 151 37.97 -22.48 -1.19
N SER A 152 36.66 -22.23 -1.05
CA SER A 152 36.03 -20.94 -1.31
C SER A 152 34.87 -20.70 -0.36
N SER A 153 34.65 -19.44 0.04
CA SER A 153 33.48 -19.04 0.82
C SER A 153 32.17 -19.35 0.11
N ALA A 154 32.16 -19.43 -1.23
CA ALA A 154 30.98 -19.75 -2.04
C ALA A 154 30.41 -21.14 -1.75
N GLU A 155 31.22 -22.07 -1.21
CA GLU A 155 30.74 -23.40 -0.81
C GLU A 155 29.70 -23.33 0.32
N GLY A 156 29.71 -22.24 1.09
CA GLY A 156 28.70 -21.95 2.10
C GLY A 156 27.27 -21.80 1.56
N LEU A 157 27.08 -21.46 0.27
CA LEU A 157 25.75 -21.40 -0.33
C LEU A 157 25.12 -22.79 -0.52
N ALA A 158 25.94 -23.83 -0.68
CA ALA A 158 25.48 -25.20 -0.78
C ALA A 158 25.27 -25.85 0.61
N ALA A 159 25.74 -25.20 1.68
CA ALA A 159 25.64 -25.73 3.03
C ALA A 159 24.18 -25.92 3.45
N ARG A 160 23.89 -27.08 4.04
CA ARG A 160 22.54 -27.43 4.50
C ARG A 160 21.97 -26.39 5.48
N GLY A 161 22.81 -25.86 6.37
CA GLY A 161 22.43 -24.83 7.34
C GLY A 161 22.00 -23.52 6.67
N PHE A 162 22.75 -23.07 5.66
CA PHE A 162 22.42 -21.85 4.91
C PHE A 162 21.09 -22.01 4.16
N ASN A 163 20.92 -23.11 3.44
CA ASN A 163 19.70 -23.40 2.68
C ASN A 163 18.47 -23.59 3.58
N ALA A 164 18.64 -24.17 4.78
CA ALA A 164 17.56 -24.28 5.76
C ALA A 164 17.14 -22.90 6.31
N SER A 165 18.10 -22.04 6.66
CA SER A 165 17.82 -20.68 7.16
C SER A 165 17.17 -19.80 6.10
N LEU A 166 17.71 -19.81 4.87
CA LEU A 166 17.14 -19.07 3.75
C LEU A 166 15.74 -19.59 3.40
N GLY A 167 15.58 -20.92 3.33
CA GLY A 167 14.28 -21.55 3.08
C GLY A 167 13.23 -21.21 4.14
N ALA A 168 13.59 -21.21 5.42
CA ALA A 168 12.68 -20.82 6.50
C ALA A 168 12.24 -19.34 6.39
N CYS A 169 13.17 -18.44 6.10
CA CYS A 169 12.87 -17.02 5.88
C CYS A 169 11.91 -16.82 4.70
N LEU A 170 12.21 -17.45 3.55
CA LEU A 170 11.36 -17.39 2.36
C LEU A 170 9.99 -18.02 2.61
N PHE A 171 9.92 -19.12 3.36
CA PHE A 171 8.68 -19.80 3.71
C PHE A 171 7.76 -18.91 4.56
N VAL A 172 8.28 -18.28 5.62
CA VAL A 172 7.52 -17.34 6.46
C VAL A 172 7.02 -16.15 5.63
N THR A 173 7.89 -15.60 4.79
CA THR A 173 7.53 -14.49 3.89
C THR A 173 6.44 -14.89 2.91
N CYS A 174 6.53 -16.10 2.34
CA CYS A 174 5.52 -16.63 1.43
C CYS A 174 4.17 -16.85 2.13
N PHE A 175 4.17 -17.42 3.34
CA PHE A 175 2.95 -17.59 4.14
C PHE A 175 2.30 -16.25 4.49
N ALA A 176 3.10 -15.25 4.86
CA ALA A 176 2.60 -13.90 5.09
C ALA A 176 2.02 -13.28 3.81
N GLY A 177 2.68 -13.48 2.67
CA GLY A 177 2.17 -13.05 1.37
C GLY A 177 0.84 -13.69 1.00
N TRP A 178 0.70 -15.01 1.17
CA TRP A 178 -0.56 -15.72 0.95
C TRP A 178 -1.66 -15.25 1.90
N TYR A 179 -1.34 -15.03 3.18
CA TYR A 179 -2.29 -14.50 4.16
C TYR A 179 -2.83 -13.14 3.72
N ILE A 180 -1.94 -12.21 3.35
CA ILE A 180 -2.33 -10.87 2.91
C ILE A 180 -3.13 -10.94 1.60
N LEU A 181 -2.71 -11.78 0.63
CA LEU A 181 -3.43 -11.96 -0.63
C LEU A 181 -4.87 -12.45 -0.41
N VAL A 182 -5.06 -13.48 0.42
CA VAL A 182 -6.39 -14.01 0.75
C VAL A 182 -7.21 -12.96 1.48
N ALA A 183 -6.63 -12.28 2.47
CA ALA A 183 -7.32 -11.22 3.21
C ALA A 183 -7.81 -10.09 2.28
N MET A 184 -7.01 -9.71 1.28
CA MET A 184 -7.39 -8.68 0.30
C MET A 184 -8.43 -9.17 -0.70
N MET A 185 -8.34 -10.42 -1.18
CA MET A 185 -9.37 -10.98 -2.05
C MET A 185 -10.73 -11.06 -1.35
N LEU A 186 -10.76 -11.49 -0.08
CA LEU A 186 -11.99 -11.48 0.71
C LEU A 186 -12.55 -10.06 0.90
N ALA A 187 -11.67 -9.06 1.06
CA ALA A 187 -12.08 -7.66 1.17
C ALA A 187 -12.62 -7.08 -0.14
N ILE A 188 -12.00 -7.38 -1.29
CA ILE A 188 -12.44 -6.89 -2.62
C ILE A 188 -13.73 -7.58 -3.07
N LEU A 189 -13.91 -8.85 -2.73
CA LEU A 189 -15.11 -9.63 -3.06
C LEU A 189 -16.28 -9.36 -2.09
N ASP A 190 -16.15 -8.39 -1.19
CA ASP A 190 -17.12 -8.07 -0.13
C ASP A 190 -17.60 -9.32 0.63
N PHE A 191 -16.68 -10.26 0.88
CA PHE A 191 -17.02 -11.51 1.54
C PHE A 191 -17.39 -11.25 3.01
N PRO A 192 -18.42 -11.93 3.57
CA PRO A 192 -18.92 -11.65 4.92
C PRO A 192 -17.91 -11.92 6.04
N VAL A 193 -16.83 -12.65 5.75
CA VAL A 193 -15.73 -12.91 6.70
C VAL A 193 -14.52 -12.09 6.32
N GLN A 194 -14.14 -11.15 7.19
CA GLN A 194 -12.90 -10.38 7.07
C GLN A 194 -11.83 -10.94 8.01
N LEU A 195 -10.67 -11.27 7.44
CA LEU A 195 -9.53 -11.73 8.22
C LEU A 195 -8.86 -10.53 8.94
N PRO A 196 -8.35 -10.71 10.17
CA PRO A 196 -7.76 -9.61 10.93
C PRO A 196 -6.40 -9.21 10.36
N ILE A 197 -6.35 -8.08 9.67
CA ILE A 197 -5.10 -7.49 9.15
C ILE A 197 -4.45 -6.57 10.21
N GLY A 198 -5.14 -6.35 11.33
CA GLY A 198 -4.73 -5.41 12.38
C GLY A 198 -5.14 -3.99 11.99
N ASP A 199 -6.38 -3.61 12.30
CA ASP A 199 -6.86 -2.25 12.09
C ASP A 199 -6.56 -1.38 13.32
N LEU A 200 -5.65 -0.41 13.17
CA LEU A 200 -5.32 0.56 14.23
C LEU A 200 -6.38 1.67 14.39
N SER A 201 -7.41 1.73 13.55
CA SER A 201 -8.43 2.81 13.59
C SER A 201 -9.10 2.89 14.97
N THR A 202 -9.39 1.75 15.58
CA THR A 202 -10.05 1.68 16.90
C THR A 202 -9.16 2.19 18.03
N VAL A 203 -7.84 1.98 17.96
CA VAL A 203 -6.88 2.43 18.98
C VAL A 203 -6.59 3.93 18.83
N VAL A 204 -6.43 4.42 17.60
CA VAL A 204 -6.12 5.83 17.32
C VAL A 204 -7.33 6.74 17.54
N VAL A 205 -8.54 6.31 17.14
CA VAL A 205 -9.79 7.07 17.39
C VAL A 205 -10.11 7.12 18.88
N ARG A 206 -9.86 6.02 19.61
CA ARG A 206 -10.00 5.98 21.08
C ARG A 206 -9.00 6.91 21.77
N GLY A 207 -7.76 6.99 21.27
CA GLY A 207 -6.76 7.95 21.73
C GLY A 207 -7.15 9.42 21.53
N ARG A 208 -7.75 9.77 20.38
CA ARG A 208 -8.28 11.13 20.14
C ARG A 208 -9.46 11.48 21.06
N ARG A 209 -10.42 10.57 21.25
CA ARG A 209 -11.55 10.80 22.17
C ARG A 209 -11.10 10.96 23.62
N SER A 210 -10.11 10.17 24.06
CA SER A 210 -9.58 10.28 25.42
C SER A 210 -8.88 11.62 25.68
N ARG A 211 -8.21 12.21 24.68
CA ARG A 211 -7.59 13.53 24.79
C ARG A 211 -8.60 14.67 24.71
N ALA A 212 -9.66 14.51 23.91
CA ALA A 212 -10.74 15.50 23.80
C ALA A 212 -11.61 15.59 25.07
N ASN A 213 -11.66 14.55 25.90
CA ASN A 213 -12.39 14.56 27.18
C ASN A 213 -11.56 15.04 28.39
N GLN A 214 -10.29 15.41 28.20
CA GLN A 214 -9.36 15.82 29.28
C GLN A 214 -8.88 17.27 29.17
N GLY A 215 -9.39 18.05 28.21
CA GLY A 215 -9.16 19.49 28.07
C GLY A 215 -10.49 20.23 28.03
#